data_AF-A0A174T462-F1
#
_entry.id   AF-A0A174T462-F1
#
_cell.length_a   1.000
_cell.length_b   1.000
_cell.length_c   1.000
_cell.angle_alpha   90.00
_cell.angle_beta   90.00
_cell.angle_gamma   90.00
#
_symmetry.space_group_name_H-M   'P 1'
#
loop_
_entity.id
_entity.type
_entity.pdbx_description
1 polymer ?
#
loop_
_entity_poly.entity_id
_entity_poly.type
_entity_poly.pdbx_seq_one_letter_code
_entity_poly.pdbx_strand_id
1 'polypeptide(L)' 'MAKRRANGEGNLRKQKDGRWEGRYTAGRDPETGRVIYKNVLGKTQAEAKAKLKVAIEASKSLDMTKAGQYTVGQ' A
#
# COMPACT_ATOMS: atom_id res chain seq x y z
N MET A 1 -11.53 20.84 16.73
CA MET A 1 -10.57 19.79 17.17
C MET A 1 -10.16 18.96 15.97
N ALA A 2 -8.85 18.82 15.69
CA ALA A 2 -8.37 17.90 14.68
C ALA A 2 -8.73 16.48 15.12
N LYS A 3 -9.73 15.87 14.46
CA LYS A 3 -10.19 14.51 14.72
C LYS A 3 -9.02 13.57 14.44
N ARG A 4 -8.24 13.23 15.47
CA ARG A 4 -7.16 12.24 15.41
C ARG A 4 -7.78 10.97 14.85
N ARG A 5 -7.36 10.57 13.65
CA ARG A 5 -7.83 9.34 13.01
C ARG A 5 -7.38 8.17 13.89
N ALA A 6 -8.23 7.16 14.02
CA ALA A 6 -8.03 6.06 14.94
C ALA A 6 -6.65 5.40 14.76
N ASN A 7 -5.99 5.19 15.89
CA ASN A 7 -4.88 4.28 16.21
C ASN A 7 -4.17 3.63 15.00
N GLY A 8 -3.10 4.27 14.51
CA GLY A 8 -2.12 3.63 13.62
C GLY A 8 -2.54 3.49 12.15
N GLU A 9 -3.71 3.99 11.76
CA GLU A 9 -4.23 3.93 10.39
C GLU A 9 -3.73 5.05 9.47
N GLY A 10 -2.59 5.67 9.75
CA GLY A 10 -2.13 6.91 9.07
C GLY A 10 -2.12 6.86 7.53
N ASN A 11 -2.13 5.65 6.95
CA ASN A 11 -2.16 5.41 5.51
C ASN A 11 -3.52 4.94 4.93
N LEU A 12 -4.58 4.78 5.74
CA LEU A 12 -5.93 4.44 5.27
C LEU A 12 -6.78 5.69 5.07
N ARG A 13 -7.36 5.87 3.88
CA ARG A 13 -8.20 7.00 3.50
C ARG A 13 -9.48 6.53 2.81
N LYS A 14 -10.61 7.13 3.18
CA LYS A 14 -11.89 6.91 2.50
C LYS A 14 -12.04 7.89 1.34
N GLN A 15 -12.36 7.38 0.16
CA GLN A 15 -12.61 8.15 -1.05
C GLN A 15 -14.09 8.57 -1.13
N LYS A 16 -14.39 9.56 -1.98
CA LYS A 16 -15.73 10.16 -2.14
C LYS A 16 -16.80 9.14 -2.57
N ASP A 17 -16.39 8.08 -3.27
CA ASP A 17 -17.23 6.97 -3.73
C ASP A 17 -17.48 5.90 -2.63
N GLY A 18 -16.92 6.09 -1.43
CA GLY A 18 -17.08 5.17 -0.31
C GLY A 18 -16.01 4.08 -0.22
N ARG A 19 -15.12 3.96 -1.21
CA ARG A 19 -13.99 3.02 -1.19
C ARG A 19 -12.92 3.46 -0.20
N TRP A 20 -12.15 2.51 0.28
CA TRP A 20 -11.03 2.72 1.18
C TRP A 20 -9.72 2.43 0.45
N GLU A 21 -8.80 3.39 0.51
CA GLU A 21 -7.45 3.28 0.02
C GLU A 21 -6.49 3.12 1.19
N GLY A 22 -5.64 2.09 1.17
CA GLY A 22 -4.51 1.94 2.08
C GLY A 22 -3.20 2.11 1.32
N ARG A 23 -2.38 3.10 1.66
CA ARG A 23 -1.06 3.29 1.03
C ARG A 23 0.05 2.61 1.85
N TYR A 24 1.02 2.02 1.18
CA TYR A 24 2.17 1.38 1.82
C TYR A 24 3.43 1.58 1.00
N THR A 25 4.56 1.44 1.68
CA THR A 25 5.86 1.38 1.03
C THR A 25 6.09 -0.06 0.59
N ALA A 26 6.11 -0.30 -0.71
CA ALA A 26 6.44 -1.59 -1.29
C ALA A 26 7.95 -1.86 -1.30
N GLY A 27 8.76 -0.82 -1.10
CA GLY A 27 10.19 -0.89 -0.84
C GLY A 27 10.96 0.25 -1.52
N ARG A 28 12.18 0.00 -1.99
CA ARG A 28 13.04 0.96 -2.67
C ARG A 28 13.44 0.42 -4.04
N ASP A 29 13.36 1.30 -5.02
CA ASP A 29 13.84 1.05 -6.37
C ASP A 29 15.36 0.77 -6.34
N PRO A 30 15.83 -0.37 -6.89
CA PRO A 30 17.23 -0.75 -6.82
C PRO A 30 18.13 0.11 -7.71
N GLU A 31 17.60 0.73 -8.76
CA GLU A 31 18.37 1.56 -9.70
C GLU A 31 18.46 3.01 -9.21
N THR A 32 17.35 3.55 -8.69
CA THR A 32 17.25 4.97 -8.30
C THR A 32 17.27 5.21 -6.79
N GLY A 33 17.15 4.16 -5.97
CA GLY A 33 17.08 4.25 -4.50
C GLY A 33 15.79 4.88 -3.96
N ARG A 34 14.86 5.25 -4.84
CA ARG A 34 13.62 5.95 -4.50
C ARG A 34 12.62 5.01 -3.83
N VAL A 35 11.85 5.54 -2.89
CA VAL A 35 10.82 4.76 -2.20
C VAL A 35 9.67 4.49 -3.16
N ILE A 36 9.34 3.21 -3.35
CA ILE A 36 8.20 2.76 -4.14
C ILE A 36 6.97 2.74 -3.23
N TYR A 37 6.06 3.67 -3.46
CA TYR A 37 4.76 3.70 -2.79
C TYR A 37 3.73 2.96 -3.63
N LYS A 38 2.96 2.07 -3.02
CA LYS A 38 1.79 1.41 -3.62
C LYS A 38 0.54 1.64 -2.77
N ASN A 39 -0.63 1.44 -3.35
CA ASN A 39 -1.90 1.48 -2.64
C ASN A 39 -2.67 0.16 -2.81
N VAL A 40 -3.62 -0.06 -1.91
CA VAL A 40 -4.62 -1.12 -1.99
C VAL A 40 -6.00 -0.52 -1.87
N LEU A 41 -6.96 -1.06 -2.62
CA LEU A 41 -8.36 -0.64 -2.59
C LEU A 41 -9.24 -1.71 -1.92
N GLY A 42 -10.08 -1.27 -0.98
CA GLY A 42 -11.12 -2.06 -0.34
C GLY A 42 -12.47 -1.36 -0.44
N LYS A 43 -13.57 -2.11 -0.50
CA LYS A 43 -14.92 -1.50 -0.44
C LYS A 43 -15.22 -1.05 1.00
N THR A 44 -14.65 -1.74 1.98
CA THR A 44 -14.75 -1.42 3.41
C THR A 44 -13.38 -1.16 4.04
N GLN A 45 -13.38 -0.49 5.21
CA GLN A 45 -12.17 -0.25 6.00
C GLN A 45 -11.47 -1.56 6.38
N ALA A 46 -12.26 -2.57 6.77
CA ALA A 46 -11.76 -3.88 7.16
C ALA A 46 -11.07 -4.59 6.00
N GLU A 47 -11.66 -4.59 4.80
CA GLU A 47 -11.03 -5.16 3.61
C GLU A 47 -9.75 -4.43 3.24
N ALA A 48 -9.77 -3.09 3.23
CA ALA A 48 -8.58 -2.31 2.92
C ALA A 48 -7.45 -2.58 3.94
N LYS A 49 -7.77 -2.70 5.23
CA LYS A 49 -6.82 -3.06 6.29
C LYS A 49 -6.25 -4.46 6.11
N ALA A 50 -7.09 -5.45 5.81
CA ALA A 50 -6.65 -6.83 5.58
C ALA A 50 -5.71 -6.91 4.37
N LYS A 51 -6.11 -6.30 3.23
CA LYS A 51 -5.27 -6.23 2.03
C LYS A 51 -3.98 -5.47 2.26
N LEU A 52 -4.01 -4.39 3.03
CA LEU A 52 -2.84 -3.58 3.36
C LEU A 52 -1.82 -4.40 4.17
N LYS A 53 -2.29 -5.14 5.19
CA LYS A 53 -1.44 -6.02 6.00
C LYS A 53 -0.77 -7.09 5.14
N VAL A 54 -1.56 -7.77 4.30
CA VAL A 54 -1.06 -8.81 3.38
C VAL A 54 -0.05 -8.23 2.39
N ALA A 55 -0.33 -7.06 1.82
CA ALA A 55 0.55 -6.41 0.86
C ALA A 55 1.90 -5.98 1.48
N ILE A 56 1.88 -5.47 2.71
CA ILE A 56 3.09 -5.13 3.46
C ILE A 56 3.93 -6.39 3.72
N GLU A 57 3.30 -7.48 4.18
CA GLU A 57 3.99 -8.74 4.45
C GLU A 57 4.59 -9.34 3.17
N ALA A 58 3.82 -9.37 2.07
CA ALA A 58 4.28 -9.81 0.77
C ALA A 58 5.45 -8.94 0.23
N SER A 59 5.39 -7.62 0.42
CA SER A 59 6.49 -6.73 0.05
C SER A 59 7.75 -6.93 0.90
N LYS A 60 7.61 -7.39 2.14
CA LYS A 60 8.73 -7.64 3.04
C LYS A 60 9.45 -8.96 2.70
N SER A 61 8.72 -9.96 2.19
CA SER A 61 9.30 -11.22 1.69
C SER A 61 9.91 -11.11 0.30
N LEU A 62 9.49 -10.13 -0.51
CA LEU A 62 10.06 -9.86 -1.82
C LEU A 62 11.28 -8.95 -1.67
N ASP A 63 12.41 -9.56 -1.36
CA ASP A 63 13.71 -8.92 -1.52
C ASP A 63 13.82 -8.40 -2.96
N MET A 64 13.91 -7.07 -3.12
CA MET A 64 13.73 -6.37 -4.40
C MET A 64 14.90 -6.53 -5.38
N THR A 65 15.83 -7.44 -5.11
CA THR A 65 16.94 -7.78 -6.01
C THR A 65 16.48 -8.47 -7.30
N LYS A 66 15.18 -8.75 -7.48
CA LYS A 66 14.60 -9.34 -8.70
C LYS A 66 13.43 -8.53 -9.32
N ALA A 67 13.34 -7.22 -9.08
CA ALA A 67 12.25 -6.40 -9.62
C ALA A 67 12.42 -5.98 -11.10
N GLY A 68 13.13 -6.75 -11.92
CA GLY A 68 13.34 -6.48 -13.35
C GLY A 68 12.41 -7.24 -14.31
N GLN A 69 11.35 -7.89 -13.81
CA GLN A 69 10.56 -8.84 -14.62
C GLN A 69 9.07 -8.81 -14.30
N TYR A 70 8.39 -7.66 -14.33
CA TYR A 70 6.92 -7.64 -14.48
C TYR A 70 6.48 -6.42 -15.28
N THR A 71 6.67 -6.49 -16.60
CA THR A 71 5.90 -5.73 -17.58
C THR A 71 4.41 -6.02 -17.35
N VAL A 72 3.64 -4.98 -17.01
CA VAL A 72 2.17 -5.06 -17.04
C VAL A 72 1.75 -4.58 -18.43
N GLY A 73 1.01 -5.44 -19.12
CA GLY A 73 0.74 -5.38 -20.54
C GLY A 73 0.00 -4.13 -21.05
N GLN A 74 0.15 -3.99 -22.37
CA GLN A 74 -0.38 -3.05 -23.34
C GLN A 74 -1.81 -2.54 -23.11
#